data_AF-A0A2V7DKT5-F1
#
_entry.id   AF-A0A2V7DKT5-F1
#
_cell.length_a   1.000
_cell.length_b   1.000
_cell.length_c   1.000
_cell.angle_alpha   90.00
_cell.angle_beta   90.00
_cell.angle_gamma   90.00
#
_symmetry.space_group_name_H-M   'P 1'
#
loop_
_entity.id
_entity.type
_entity.pdbx_description
1 polymer ?
#
loop_
_entity_poly.entity_id
_entity_poly.type
_entity_poly.pdbx_seq_one_letter_code
_entity_poly.pdbx_strand_id
1 'polypeptide(L)'
;MMAPALTRGPVDVEPRRREHPVPCPGHGHLAGSAREYLCAHSTCNGLRPSEEVVVDIRWGVAPLERQYRDDVAPRLAGDVKGGFMLEPEYQFFVGVDWGSATHVVCVLDRERRRIAERSVPHTGLALNDLADELMTLAPSEPGRIAVAIEVPRGAVVETLLEHGIHVFSLNPKQLDRFRDRHTVAGAKDDRRDAFVLADSLRTDRPAFRRVQPDHPRVVELRELSRVEDDLGEELRRLSNRLREQLHRFFPQPLTLCPAADDPWFWALLDRAPTPAHAQRLSAKTVAAVLKVYRVRRFTVATIREALQTAALHVVPGTVEAARPLALHSGHRQQVADTVLNRR
;
A
#
# COMPACT_ATOMS: atom_id res chain seq x y z
N MET A 1 -37.01 8.41 -59.36
CA MET A 1 -37.04 6.98 -58.96
C MET A 1 -36.11 6.21 -59.89
N MET A 2 -35.13 5.55 -59.28
CA MET A 2 -34.33 4.38 -59.72
C MET A 2 -33.71 4.33 -61.13
N ALA A 3 -32.37 4.23 -61.14
CA ALA A 3 -31.54 3.75 -62.23
C ALA A 3 -31.57 2.21 -62.34
N PRO A 4 -31.06 1.66 -63.47
CA PRO A 4 -30.22 0.47 -63.38
C PRO A 4 -28.95 0.48 -64.29
N ALA A 5 -27.85 0.11 -63.64
CA ALA A 5 -26.76 -0.83 -63.99
C ALA A 5 -26.35 -1.21 -65.45
N LEU A 6 -25.03 -1.05 -65.67
CA LEU A 6 -24.01 -2.02 -66.15
C LEU A 6 -23.99 -2.52 -67.61
N THR A 7 -22.86 -2.30 -68.32
CA THR A 7 -21.78 -3.30 -68.56
C THR A 7 -20.88 -2.92 -69.76
N ARG A 8 -19.55 -3.08 -69.60
CA ARG A 8 -18.58 -3.67 -70.57
C ARG A 8 -17.14 -3.53 -70.03
N GLY A 9 -16.44 -4.65 -69.80
CA GLY A 9 -14.97 -4.72 -69.70
C GLY A 9 -14.35 -4.91 -71.10
N PRO A 10 -13.17 -5.58 -71.25
CA PRO A 10 -11.94 -5.55 -70.46
C PRO A 10 -10.71 -5.24 -71.36
N VAL A 11 -9.53 -4.90 -70.81
CA VAL A 11 -8.22 -5.20 -71.45
C VAL A 11 -7.12 -5.36 -70.39
N ASP A 12 -6.50 -6.54 -70.35
CA ASP A 12 -5.30 -6.94 -69.59
C ASP A 12 -4.00 -6.41 -70.23
N VAL A 13 -3.01 -5.99 -69.42
CA VAL A 13 -1.56 -6.29 -69.62
C VAL A 13 -0.82 -6.18 -68.27
N GLU A 14 -0.17 -7.27 -67.86
CA GLU A 14 0.89 -7.37 -66.83
C GLU A 14 2.11 -8.06 -67.49
N PRO A 15 3.27 -8.31 -66.84
CA PRO A 15 4.12 -7.53 -65.92
C PRO A 15 5.59 -7.45 -66.43
N ARG A 16 6.49 -6.73 -65.74
CA ARG A 16 7.95 -7.00 -65.84
C ARG A 16 8.54 -7.38 -64.49
N ARG A 17 9.22 -8.52 -64.53
CA ARG A 17 9.80 -9.31 -63.44
C ARG A 17 11.04 -8.64 -62.80
N ARG A 18 11.17 -8.90 -61.51
CA ARG A 18 12.38 -8.82 -60.67
C ARG A 18 13.00 -10.20 -60.55
N GLU A 19 14.33 -10.32 -60.59
CA GLU A 19 15.17 -11.36 -59.94
C GLU A 19 16.55 -10.71 -59.64
N HIS A 20 16.91 -10.39 -58.39
CA HIS A 20 17.64 -11.14 -57.35
C HIS A 20 19.17 -11.30 -57.55
N PRO A 21 19.96 -11.05 -56.49
CA PRO A 21 20.56 -12.17 -55.75
C PRO A 21 20.48 -12.07 -54.22
N VAL A 22 20.72 -13.20 -53.54
CA VAL A 22 20.60 -13.50 -52.10
C VAL A 22 22.02 -13.50 -51.41
N PRO A 23 22.20 -13.81 -50.09
CA PRO A 23 22.56 -12.86 -49.01
C PRO A 23 23.89 -13.17 -48.27
N CYS A 24 24.26 -12.38 -47.23
CA CYS A 24 24.70 -12.81 -45.87
C CYS A 24 25.21 -11.63 -44.96
N PRO A 25 25.32 -11.79 -43.62
CA PRO A 25 24.79 -10.85 -42.61
C PRO A 25 25.82 -10.10 -41.74
N GLY A 26 25.36 -9.11 -40.95
CA GLY A 26 26.13 -8.49 -39.86
C GLY A 26 25.26 -7.69 -38.87
N HIS A 27 25.35 -8.05 -37.58
CA HIS A 27 24.64 -7.51 -36.41
C HIS A 27 24.85 -5.99 -36.22
N GLY A 28 23.85 -5.22 -35.79
CA GLY A 28 23.44 -5.05 -34.38
C GLY A 28 23.99 -3.73 -33.81
N HIS A 29 23.11 -2.75 -33.56
CA HIS A 29 23.49 -1.50 -32.86
C HIS A 29 22.55 -1.27 -31.68
N LEU A 30 23.11 -1.44 -30.48
CA LEU A 30 22.62 -0.89 -29.22
C LEU A 30 23.21 0.52 -29.07
N ALA A 31 22.36 1.54 -28.98
CA ALA A 31 22.78 2.89 -28.62
C ALA A 31 22.82 3.01 -27.09
N GLY A 32 24.00 3.32 -26.57
CA GLY A 32 24.21 3.78 -25.21
C GLY A 32 24.72 5.22 -25.20
N SER A 33 24.56 5.84 -24.03
CA SER A 33 25.45 6.87 -23.48
C SER A 33 25.23 8.34 -23.87
N ALA A 34 24.60 9.03 -22.91
CA ALA A 34 25.17 10.14 -22.13
C ALA A 34 24.87 11.60 -22.52
N ARG A 35 24.46 12.31 -21.44
CA ARG A 35 24.86 13.65 -20.99
C ARG A 35 24.63 14.82 -21.94
N GLU A 36 23.81 15.79 -21.52
CA GLU A 36 24.31 17.04 -20.91
C GLU A 36 23.15 17.95 -20.47
N TYR A 37 23.31 18.53 -19.27
CA TYR A 37 22.49 19.62 -18.75
C TYR A 37 22.98 20.94 -19.35
N LEU A 38 22.07 21.74 -19.91
CA LEU A 38 22.29 23.18 -20.12
C LEU A 38 21.00 23.94 -19.80
N CYS A 39 21.15 24.86 -18.84
CA CYS A 39 20.17 25.84 -18.40
C CYS A 39 20.15 27.02 -19.38
N ALA A 40 18.98 27.54 -19.73
CA ALA A 40 18.84 28.86 -20.33
C ALA A 40 17.53 29.53 -19.89
N HIS A 41 17.66 30.67 -19.22
CA HIS A 41 16.61 31.68 -19.02
C HIS A 41 16.26 32.35 -20.36
N SER A 42 14.97 32.57 -20.67
CA SER A 42 14.48 33.86 -21.22
C SER A 42 12.95 33.91 -21.43
N THR A 43 12.35 34.96 -20.86
CA THR A 43 11.25 35.83 -21.35
C THR A 43 9.91 35.29 -21.91
N CYS A 44 8.96 36.22 -21.92
CA CYS A 44 7.52 36.10 -21.81
C CYS A 44 6.75 36.20 -23.15
N ASN A 45 5.45 35.89 -23.05
CA ASN A 45 4.29 36.16 -23.93
C ASN A 45 3.96 35.21 -25.10
N GLY A 46 2.70 34.73 -25.10
CA GLY A 46 2.01 34.21 -26.29
C GLY A 46 0.93 33.16 -25.97
N LEU A 47 -0.35 33.50 -26.21
CA LEU A 47 -1.54 32.69 -25.89
C LEU A 47 -1.88 31.63 -26.98
N ARG A 48 -2.15 30.39 -26.51
CA ARG A 48 -3.16 29.37 -26.97
C ARG A 48 -2.96 28.61 -28.30
N PRO A 49 -3.66 27.45 -28.52
CA PRO A 49 -4.13 26.39 -27.60
C PRO A 49 -3.82 24.96 -28.12
N SER A 50 -4.31 23.96 -27.36
CA SER A 50 -4.50 22.52 -27.67
C SER A 50 -3.28 21.61 -27.77
N GLU A 51 -3.09 20.79 -26.73
CA GLU A 51 -2.93 19.33 -26.87
C GLU A 51 -3.21 18.67 -25.52
N GLU A 52 -3.77 17.48 -25.57
CA GLU A 52 -4.29 16.69 -24.45
C GLU A 52 -3.23 16.50 -23.36
N VAL A 53 -3.49 17.01 -22.16
CA VAL A 53 -2.72 16.62 -20.99
C VAL A 53 -3.22 15.25 -20.56
N VAL A 54 -2.58 14.20 -21.07
CA VAL A 54 -2.55 12.90 -20.41
C VAL A 54 -1.80 13.10 -19.10
N VAL A 55 -2.54 13.35 -18.01
CA VAL A 55 -1.98 13.27 -16.67
C VAL A 55 -1.81 11.78 -16.38
N ASP A 56 -0.61 11.27 -16.65
CA ASP A 56 -0.18 9.96 -16.16
C ASP A 56 -0.03 10.05 -14.64
N ILE A 57 -1.14 9.85 -13.92
CA ILE A 57 -1.14 9.70 -12.48
C ILE A 57 -0.61 8.30 -12.20
N ARG A 58 0.70 8.19 -11.93
CA ARG A 58 1.32 6.96 -11.43
C ARG A 58 0.69 6.58 -10.09
N TRP A 59 -0.31 5.71 -10.14
CA TRP A 59 -0.85 5.00 -8.99
C TRP A 59 0.06 3.80 -8.67
N GLY A 60 1.16 4.09 -8.01
CA GLY A 60 2.06 3.10 -7.44
C GLY A 60 2.31 3.45 -5.98
N VAL A 61 1.34 3.22 -5.11
CA VAL A 61 1.60 3.20 -3.67
C VAL A 61 1.87 1.74 -3.32
N ALA A 62 3.15 1.37 -3.30
CA ALA A 62 3.56 0.18 -2.58
C ALA A 62 3.12 0.34 -1.13
N PRO A 63 2.50 -0.66 -0.48
CA PRO A 63 2.28 -0.59 0.95
C PRO A 63 3.67 -0.63 1.60
N LEU A 64 4.18 0.52 2.04
CA LEU A 64 5.11 0.53 3.16
C LEU A 64 4.25 0.12 4.35
N GLU A 65 4.27 -1.19 4.65
CA GLU A 65 3.74 -1.71 5.90
C GLU A 65 4.26 -0.81 7.02
N ARG A 66 3.34 -0.16 7.74
CA ARG A 66 3.71 0.76 8.82
C ARG A 66 4.65 0.02 9.76
N GLN A 67 5.86 0.55 9.93
CA GLN A 67 6.76 0.09 10.97
C GLN A 67 6.02 0.17 12.30
N TYR A 68 5.70 -1.01 12.84
CA TYR A 68 4.94 -1.16 14.07
C TYR A 68 5.77 -0.55 15.22
N ARG A 69 5.38 0.65 15.69
CA ARG A 69 5.87 1.21 16.94
C ARG A 69 5.08 0.60 18.08
N ASP A 70 5.47 -0.58 18.54
CA ASP A 70 5.17 -1.01 19.91
C ASP A 70 6.09 -0.23 20.88
N ASP A 71 5.85 1.07 21.05
CA ASP A 71 6.42 1.86 22.15
C ASP A 71 5.58 1.65 23.43
N VAL A 72 5.37 0.39 23.81
CA VAL A 72 4.96 0.03 25.17
C VAL A 72 5.77 -1.20 25.58
N ALA A 73 6.98 -0.96 26.06
CA ALA A 73 7.65 -1.94 26.90
C ALA A 73 6.72 -2.23 28.10
N PRO A 74 6.26 -3.47 28.31
CA PRO A 74 5.66 -3.83 29.57
C PRO A 74 6.72 -3.58 30.64
N ARG A 75 6.39 -2.76 31.64
CA ARG A 75 7.22 -2.62 32.83
C ARG A 75 7.52 -4.02 33.35
N LEU A 76 8.81 -4.35 33.52
CA LEU A 76 9.28 -5.56 34.18
C LEU A 76 8.55 -5.68 35.52
N ALA A 77 7.50 -6.50 35.53
CA ALA A 77 6.70 -6.79 36.70
C ALA A 77 6.87 -8.28 37.02
N GLY A 78 7.42 -8.54 38.20
CA GLY A 78 7.33 -9.83 38.86
C GLY A 78 8.52 -10.74 38.60
N ASP A 79 9.43 -10.72 39.57
CA ASP A 79 10.37 -11.78 39.89
C ASP A 79 9.62 -13.12 40.00
N VAL A 80 9.62 -13.91 38.93
CA VAL A 80 9.22 -15.31 38.97
C VAL A 80 10.51 -16.10 39.11
N LYS A 81 10.72 -16.69 40.30
CA LYS A 81 11.72 -17.74 40.53
C LYS A 81 11.49 -18.89 39.54
N GLY A 82 12.08 -18.80 38.36
CA GLY A 82 12.12 -19.86 37.35
C GLY A 82 13.52 -20.45 37.34
N GLY A 83 13.62 -21.77 37.55
CA GLY A 83 14.88 -22.49 37.43
C GLY A 83 15.55 -22.20 36.09
N PHE A 84 16.89 -22.23 36.09
CA PHE A 84 17.72 -22.13 34.89
C PHE A 84 17.28 -23.20 33.88
N MET A 85 16.35 -22.86 32.98
CA MET A 85 16.17 -23.61 31.75
C MET A 85 17.45 -23.40 30.96
N LEU A 86 18.19 -24.49 30.70
CA LEU A 86 19.31 -24.49 29.77
C LEU A 86 18.80 -23.88 28.46
N GLU A 87 19.35 -22.73 28.10
CA GLU A 87 19.09 -22.12 26.81
C GLU A 87 19.41 -23.14 25.72
N PRO A 88 18.49 -23.41 24.78
CA PRO A 88 18.72 -24.42 23.75
C PRO A 88 19.98 -24.06 22.96
N GLU A 89 20.84 -25.07 22.78
CA GLU A 89 22.11 -24.89 22.10
C GLU A 89 21.88 -24.97 20.58
N TYR A 90 21.60 -23.84 19.95
CA TYR A 90 21.31 -23.77 18.51
C TYR A 90 22.50 -24.23 17.66
N GLN A 91 22.25 -25.06 16.66
CA GLN A 91 23.25 -25.59 15.73
C GLN A 91 23.23 -24.87 14.38
N PHE A 92 22.06 -24.39 13.99
CA PHE A 92 21.84 -23.70 12.73
C PHE A 92 21.24 -22.32 12.98
N PHE A 93 21.76 -21.33 12.27
CA PHE A 93 21.34 -19.94 12.33
C PHE A 93 20.90 -19.55 10.94
N VAL A 94 19.65 -19.16 10.81
CA VAL A 94 19.02 -18.82 9.55
C VAL A 94 18.72 -17.34 9.57
N GLY A 95 19.03 -16.63 8.49
CA GLY A 95 18.61 -15.26 8.30
C GLY A 95 17.67 -15.20 7.12
N VAL A 96 16.54 -14.51 7.31
CA VAL A 96 15.51 -14.33 6.29
C VAL A 96 15.38 -12.84 6.02
N ASP A 97 15.94 -12.41 4.88
CA ASP A 97 15.66 -11.07 4.35
C ASP A 97 14.32 -11.09 3.63
N TRP A 98 13.38 -10.27 4.11
CA TRP A 98 12.00 -10.32 3.70
C TRP A 98 11.71 -9.33 2.56
N GLY A 99 11.28 -9.85 1.41
CA GLY A 99 10.71 -9.06 0.30
C GLY A 99 9.21 -9.34 0.10
N SER A 100 8.57 -8.53 -0.75
CA SER A 100 7.14 -8.66 -1.05
C SER A 100 6.80 -9.82 -1.99
N ALA A 101 7.71 -10.17 -2.91
CA ALA A 101 7.51 -11.25 -3.88
C ALA A 101 8.44 -12.44 -3.64
N THR A 102 9.64 -12.17 -3.13
CA THR A 102 10.68 -13.17 -2.89
C THR A 102 11.43 -12.81 -1.61
N HIS A 103 11.74 -13.82 -0.81
CA HIS A 103 12.57 -13.72 0.38
C HIS A 103 13.95 -14.31 0.07
N VAL A 104 14.99 -13.82 0.73
CA VAL A 104 16.32 -14.43 0.65
C VAL A 104 16.64 -15.09 1.97
N VAL A 105 17.04 -16.36 1.90
CA VAL A 105 17.34 -17.18 3.06
C VAL A 105 18.81 -17.56 3.03
N CYS A 106 19.50 -17.37 4.15
CA CYS A 106 20.87 -17.81 4.37
C CYS A 106 20.93 -18.69 5.62
N VAL A 107 21.57 -19.85 5.53
CA VAL A 107 21.74 -20.79 6.64
C VAL A 107 23.22 -20.90 6.98
N LEU A 108 23.55 -20.65 8.25
CA LEU A 108 24.89 -20.78 8.82
C LEU A 108 24.90 -21.88 9.88
N ASP A 109 26.04 -22.56 10.02
CA ASP A 109 26.34 -23.35 11.21
C ASP A 109 26.98 -22.50 12.33
N ARG A 110 27.32 -23.15 13.45
CA ARG A 110 27.97 -22.51 14.61
C ARG A 110 29.30 -21.85 14.27
N GLU A 111 30.06 -22.43 13.34
CA GLU A 111 31.35 -21.96 12.89
C GLU A 111 31.25 -20.91 11.77
N ARG A 112 30.05 -20.37 11.50
CA ARG A 112 29.78 -19.35 10.47
C ARG A 112 29.96 -19.87 9.04
N ARG A 113 29.94 -21.19 8.83
CA ARG A 113 29.99 -21.76 7.47
C ARG A 113 28.60 -21.74 6.88
N ARG A 114 28.50 -21.25 5.64
CA ARG A 114 27.24 -21.17 4.90
C ARG A 114 26.86 -22.54 4.37
N ILE A 115 25.78 -23.10 4.92
CA ILE A 115 25.22 -24.40 4.57
C ILE A 115 24.30 -24.29 3.36
N ALA A 116 23.49 -23.23 3.30
CA ALA A 116 22.58 -22.98 2.21
C ALA A 116 22.35 -21.47 1.99
N GLU A 117 22.07 -21.08 0.76
CA GLU A 117 21.60 -19.75 0.38
C GLU A 117 20.63 -19.89 -0.80
N ARG A 118 19.45 -19.27 -0.69
CA ARG A 118 18.46 -19.33 -1.76
C ARG A 118 17.44 -18.21 -1.70
N SER A 119 16.74 -18.02 -2.81
CA SER A 119 15.54 -17.18 -2.87
C SER A 119 14.28 -18.04 -2.80
N VAL A 120 13.32 -17.60 -2.00
CA VAL A 120 12.06 -18.31 -1.73
C VAL A 120 10.91 -17.40 -2.16
N PRO A 121 10.07 -17.80 -3.14
CA PRO A 121 8.88 -17.05 -3.53
C PRO A 121 7.89 -16.88 -2.37
N HIS A 122 7.17 -15.75 -2.32
CA HIS A 122 6.10 -15.51 -1.35
C HIS A 122 4.83 -16.29 -1.73
N THR A 123 4.88 -17.62 -1.55
CA THR A 123 3.76 -18.54 -1.81
C THR A 123 3.66 -19.55 -0.69
N GLY A 124 2.44 -19.99 -0.34
CA GLY A 124 2.24 -20.95 0.75
C GLY A 124 3.04 -22.25 0.56
N LEU A 125 3.12 -22.76 -0.68
CA LEU A 125 3.93 -23.93 -1.00
C LEU A 125 5.41 -23.70 -0.71
N ALA A 126 6.00 -22.63 -1.25
CA ALA A 126 7.44 -22.35 -1.07
C ALA A 126 7.81 -22.06 0.40
N LEU A 127 6.89 -21.50 1.19
CA LEU A 127 7.12 -21.28 2.62
C LEU A 127 7.07 -22.59 3.42
N ASN A 128 6.16 -23.51 3.08
CA ASN A 128 6.14 -24.84 3.66
C ASN A 128 7.37 -25.66 3.25
N ASP A 129 7.74 -25.64 1.96
CA ASP A 129 8.97 -26.29 1.47
C ASP A 129 10.21 -25.75 2.20
N LEU A 130 10.23 -24.44 2.49
CA LEU A 130 11.29 -23.84 3.31
C LEU A 130 11.31 -24.39 4.74
N ALA A 131 10.16 -24.47 5.40
CA ALA A 131 10.10 -25.02 6.74
C ALA A 131 10.54 -26.49 6.76
N ASP A 132 10.03 -27.32 5.84
CA ASP A 132 10.39 -28.73 5.69
C ASP A 132 11.90 -28.92 5.46
N GLU A 133 12.50 -28.11 4.59
CA GLU A 133 13.94 -28.16 4.36
C GLU A 133 14.75 -27.77 5.59
N LEU A 134 14.33 -26.73 6.33
CA LEU A 134 14.99 -26.40 7.59
C LEU A 134 14.84 -27.55 8.59
N MET A 135 13.68 -28.19 8.65
CA MET A 135 13.46 -29.38 9.49
C MET A 135 14.41 -30.53 9.14
N THR A 136 14.83 -30.69 7.88
CA THR A 136 15.83 -31.71 7.52
C THR A 136 17.21 -31.48 8.14
N LEU A 137 17.54 -30.24 8.52
CA LEU A 137 18.79 -29.91 9.22
C LEU A 137 18.78 -30.43 10.67
N ALA A 138 17.61 -30.48 11.29
CA ALA A 138 17.43 -31.00 12.66
C ALA A 138 16.14 -31.86 12.78
N PRO A 139 16.10 -33.08 12.20
CA PRO A 139 14.88 -33.87 11.99
C PRO A 139 14.10 -34.30 13.24
N SER A 140 14.64 -34.07 14.44
CA SER A 140 14.00 -34.43 15.71
C SER A 140 14.07 -33.32 16.76
N GLU A 141 14.71 -32.20 16.43
CA GLU A 141 14.96 -31.10 17.37
C GLU A 141 14.87 -29.74 16.65
N PRO A 142 13.67 -29.33 16.20
CA PRO A 142 13.47 -28.04 15.52
C PRO A 142 13.96 -26.85 16.35
N GLY A 143 13.92 -26.96 17.68
CA GLY A 143 14.46 -25.97 18.61
C GLY A 143 15.97 -25.75 18.53
N ARG A 144 16.72 -26.53 17.73
CA ARG A 144 18.14 -26.28 17.40
C ARG A 144 18.34 -25.33 16.23
N ILE A 145 17.26 -24.93 15.55
CA ILE A 145 17.28 -23.98 14.45
C ILE A 145 16.80 -22.62 14.97
N ALA A 146 17.64 -21.60 14.84
CA ALA A 146 17.31 -20.23 15.19
C ALA A 146 17.17 -19.39 13.92
N VAL A 147 16.02 -18.75 13.71
CA VAL A 147 15.76 -17.91 12.54
C VAL A 147 15.72 -16.44 12.95
N ALA A 148 16.47 -15.59 12.26
CA ALA A 148 16.47 -14.14 12.38
C ALA A 148 15.65 -13.51 11.24
N ILE A 149 14.76 -12.59 11.61
CA ILE A 149 13.94 -11.82 10.68
C ILE A 149 13.67 -10.43 11.25
N GLU A 150 13.51 -9.42 10.39
CA GLU A 150 13.23 -8.05 10.85
C GLU A 150 11.81 -7.88 11.42
N VAL A 151 10.85 -8.63 10.87
CA VAL A 151 9.43 -8.51 11.21
C VAL A 151 9.05 -9.63 12.18
N PRO A 152 8.46 -9.33 13.36
CA PRO A 152 8.16 -10.35 14.37
C PRO A 152 6.91 -11.20 14.04
N ARG A 153 6.26 -11.00 12.88
CA ARG A 153 4.93 -11.54 12.54
C ARG A 153 4.78 -11.72 11.03
N GLY A 154 3.72 -12.41 10.60
CA GLY A 154 3.38 -12.64 9.19
C GLY A 154 3.64 -14.08 8.75
N ALA A 155 3.24 -14.39 7.52
CA ALA A 155 3.15 -15.77 7.02
C ALA A 155 4.44 -16.60 7.19
N VAL A 156 5.63 -16.03 6.96
CA VAL A 156 6.90 -16.78 7.18
C VAL A 156 7.10 -17.07 8.67
N VAL A 157 6.87 -16.09 9.55
CA VAL A 157 7.06 -16.27 11.00
C VAL A 157 6.08 -17.31 11.52
N GLU A 158 4.81 -17.21 11.14
CA GLU A 158 3.75 -18.14 11.54
C GLU A 158 4.05 -19.55 11.06
N THR A 159 4.40 -19.73 9.78
CA THR A 159 4.78 -21.03 9.21
C THR A 159 5.96 -21.64 9.99
N LEU A 160 7.01 -20.87 10.27
CA LEU A 160 8.18 -21.38 10.99
C LEU A 160 7.86 -21.75 12.45
N LEU A 161 7.06 -20.94 13.15
CA LEU A 161 6.65 -21.21 14.53
C LEU A 161 5.77 -22.47 14.62
N GLU A 162 4.87 -22.70 13.64
CA GLU A 162 4.05 -23.91 13.55
C GLU A 162 4.88 -25.19 13.39
N HIS A 163 6.04 -25.10 12.73
CA HIS A 163 7.00 -26.20 12.60
C HIS A 163 7.93 -26.34 13.84
N GLY A 164 7.70 -25.54 14.89
CA GLY A 164 8.47 -25.58 16.14
C GLY A 164 9.85 -24.92 16.05
N ILE A 165 10.14 -24.21 14.95
CA ILE A 165 11.42 -23.50 14.75
C ILE A 165 11.42 -22.22 15.60
N HIS A 166 12.57 -21.90 16.21
CA HIS A 166 12.66 -20.71 17.05
C HIS A 166 12.96 -19.47 16.20
N VAL A 167 12.04 -18.51 16.19
CA VAL A 167 12.17 -17.25 15.45
C VAL A 167 12.56 -16.11 16.40
N PHE A 168 13.45 -15.23 15.93
CA PHE A 168 13.96 -14.06 16.62
C PHE A 168 13.74 -12.82 15.77
N SER A 169 13.13 -11.80 16.38
CA SER A 169 12.90 -10.52 15.71
C SER A 169 14.09 -9.58 15.91
N LEU A 170 14.67 -9.08 14.82
CA LEU A 170 15.75 -8.10 14.83
C LEU A 170 15.20 -6.72 14.49
N ASN A 171 15.59 -5.70 15.27
CA ASN A 171 15.19 -4.34 14.94
C ASN A 171 15.94 -3.87 13.66
N PRO A 172 15.29 -3.28 12.65
CA PRO A 172 15.96 -2.79 11.45
C PRO A 172 17.14 -1.83 11.73
N LYS A 173 17.04 -1.02 12.80
CA LYS A 173 18.15 -0.15 13.23
C LYS A 173 19.33 -0.93 13.81
N GLN A 174 19.07 -2.05 14.50
CA GLN A 174 20.15 -2.93 14.95
C GLN A 174 20.80 -3.60 13.73
N LEU A 175 19.99 -4.11 12.78
CA LEU A 175 20.51 -4.73 11.57
C LEU A 175 21.41 -3.79 10.78
N ASP A 176 21.05 -2.52 10.65
CA ASP A 176 21.88 -1.46 10.07
C ASP A 176 23.28 -1.39 10.73
N ARG A 177 23.35 -1.41 12.07
CA ARG A 177 24.63 -1.43 12.79
C ARG A 177 25.41 -2.74 12.61
N PHE A 178 24.73 -3.86 12.37
CA PHE A 178 25.39 -5.11 12.04
C PHE A 178 25.93 -5.09 10.61
N ARG A 179 25.19 -4.52 9.64
CA ARG A 179 25.64 -4.37 8.25
C ARG A 179 26.99 -3.66 8.17
N ASP A 180 27.17 -2.58 8.94
CA ASP A 180 28.43 -1.81 9.04
C ASP A 180 29.64 -2.67 9.45
N ARG A 181 29.43 -3.75 10.23
CA ARG A 181 30.52 -4.66 10.66
C ARG A 181 30.97 -5.61 9.55
N HIS A 182 30.10 -5.84 8.56
CA HIS A 182 30.35 -6.80 7.49
C HIS A 182 30.83 -6.11 6.19
N THR A 183 30.63 -4.80 6.03
CA THR A 183 31.19 -4.03 4.91
C THR A 183 31.18 -2.55 5.19
N VAL A 184 32.02 -1.85 4.45
CA VAL A 184 32.04 -0.38 4.34
C VAL A 184 31.20 0.10 3.14
N ALA A 185 30.79 -0.80 2.21
CA ALA A 185 30.02 -0.44 1.03
C ALA A 185 28.49 -0.43 1.29
N GLY A 186 27.85 0.72 1.13
CA GLY A 186 26.40 0.89 1.34
C GLY A 186 25.47 0.35 0.24
N ALA A 187 25.96 -0.53 -0.64
CA ALA A 187 25.12 -1.12 -1.68
C ALA A 187 24.18 -2.17 -1.07
N LYS A 188 22.87 -2.06 -1.35
CA LYS A 188 21.86 -3.03 -0.92
C LYS A 188 22.12 -4.38 -1.60
N ASP A 189 22.18 -5.43 -0.81
CA ASP A 189 22.34 -6.80 -1.27
C ASP A 189 21.52 -7.72 -0.35
N ASP A 190 20.40 -8.21 -0.86
CA ASP A 190 19.44 -9.00 -0.09
C ASP A 190 20.05 -10.33 0.43
N ARG A 191 21.01 -10.92 -0.30
CA ARG A 191 21.73 -12.14 0.14
C ARG A 191 22.63 -11.86 1.31
N ARG A 192 23.31 -10.73 1.23
CA ARG A 192 24.15 -10.23 2.30
C ARG A 192 23.31 -9.87 3.52
N ASP A 193 22.13 -9.28 3.34
CA ASP A 193 21.23 -8.96 4.45
C ASP A 193 20.74 -10.22 5.18
N ALA A 194 20.38 -11.27 4.43
CA ALA A 194 20.09 -12.59 4.98
C ALA A 194 21.30 -13.17 5.73
N PHE A 195 22.51 -13.04 5.20
CA PHE A 195 23.74 -13.47 5.89
C PHE A 195 23.97 -12.69 7.20
N VAL A 196 23.81 -11.37 7.18
CA VAL A 196 24.01 -10.50 8.35
C VAL A 196 22.98 -10.86 9.43
N LEU A 197 21.71 -11.08 9.07
CA LEU A 197 20.68 -11.55 10.01
C LEU A 197 21.09 -12.87 10.69
N ALA A 198 21.50 -13.86 9.91
CA ALA A 198 21.91 -15.18 10.41
C ALA A 198 23.12 -15.06 11.36
N ASP A 199 24.15 -14.32 10.94
CA ASP A 199 25.38 -14.19 11.70
C ASP A 199 25.21 -13.35 12.96
N SER A 200 24.39 -12.29 12.90
CA SER A 200 24.05 -11.47 14.08
C SER A 200 23.37 -12.33 15.14
N LEU A 201 22.39 -13.15 14.75
CA LEU A 201 21.72 -14.06 15.68
C LEU A 201 22.68 -15.10 16.25
N ARG A 202 23.66 -15.56 15.48
CA ARG A 202 24.70 -16.48 15.95
C ARG A 202 25.60 -15.86 17.02
N THR A 203 25.99 -14.59 16.86
CA THR A 203 26.94 -13.93 17.78
C THR A 203 26.28 -13.26 18.97
N ASP A 204 25.11 -12.66 18.78
CA ASP A 204 24.48 -11.74 19.73
C ASP A 204 23.07 -12.21 20.14
N ARG A 205 22.78 -13.53 20.06
CA ARG A 205 21.47 -14.11 20.40
C ARG A 205 20.78 -13.53 21.64
N PRO A 206 21.46 -13.34 22.80
CA PRO A 206 20.81 -12.81 24.00
C PRO A 206 20.28 -11.38 23.84
N ALA A 207 20.73 -10.64 22.83
CA ALA A 207 20.25 -9.29 22.52
C ALA A 207 18.92 -9.29 21.74
N PHE A 208 18.46 -10.45 21.25
CA PHE A 208 17.25 -10.54 20.44
C PHE A 208 16.12 -11.24 21.17
N ARG A 209 14.90 -10.75 20.93
CA ARG A 209 13.69 -11.33 21.51
C ARG A 209 13.25 -12.53 20.68
N ARG A 210 13.07 -13.68 21.34
CA ARG A 210 12.38 -14.83 20.76
C ARG A 210 10.89 -14.50 20.57
N VAL A 211 10.40 -14.67 19.35
CA VAL A 211 8.99 -14.56 19.01
C VAL A 211 8.25 -15.75 19.62
N GLN A 212 7.11 -15.46 20.25
CA GLN A 212 6.20 -16.48 20.79
C GLN A 212 4.94 -16.49 19.93
N PRO A 213 4.35 -17.67 19.67
CA PRO A 213 3.07 -17.74 19.00
C PRO A 213 2.01 -17.02 19.84
N ASP A 214 1.30 -16.08 19.22
CA ASP A 214 0.18 -15.40 19.85
C ASP A 214 -1.04 -16.33 19.90
N HIS A 215 -1.91 -16.14 20.90
CA HIS A 215 -3.19 -16.86 20.94
C HIS A 215 -4.06 -16.49 19.72
N PRO A 216 -4.78 -17.43 19.07
CA PRO A 216 -5.53 -17.16 17.84
C PRO A 216 -6.46 -15.93 17.92
N ARG A 217 -7.17 -15.76 19.05
CA ARG A 217 -8.00 -14.56 19.30
C ARG A 217 -7.24 -13.23 19.31
N VAL A 218 -5.98 -13.23 19.75
CA VAL A 218 -5.12 -12.03 19.74
C VAL A 218 -4.70 -11.69 18.32
N VAL A 219 -4.39 -12.71 17.51
CA VAL A 219 -4.11 -12.54 16.08
C VAL A 219 -5.34 -11.99 15.37
N GLU A 220 -6.51 -12.61 15.55
CA GLU A 220 -7.78 -12.15 14.96
C GLU A 220 -8.09 -10.69 15.33
N LEU A 221 -8.05 -10.34 16.62
CA LEU A 221 -8.30 -8.97 17.07
C LEU A 221 -7.35 -7.96 16.42
N ARG A 222 -6.06 -8.32 16.32
CA ARG A 222 -5.05 -7.46 15.69
C ARG A 222 -5.33 -7.23 14.20
N GLU A 223 -5.65 -8.28 13.46
CA GLU A 223 -5.98 -8.14 12.03
C GLU A 223 -7.25 -7.31 11.84
N LEU A 224 -8.25 -7.48 12.72
CA LEU A 224 -9.44 -6.63 12.71
C LEU A 224 -9.11 -5.16 13.01
N SER A 225 -8.21 -4.88 13.97
CA SER A 225 -7.76 -3.51 14.25
C SER A 225 -7.00 -2.89 13.08
N ARG A 226 -6.19 -3.66 12.35
CA ARG A 226 -5.51 -3.20 11.13
C ARG A 226 -6.52 -2.79 10.06
N VAL A 227 -7.54 -3.61 9.84
CA VAL A 227 -8.64 -3.29 8.92
C VAL A 227 -9.37 -2.02 9.35
N GLU A 228 -9.63 -1.82 10.65
CA GLU A 228 -10.24 -0.57 11.14
C GLU A 228 -9.35 0.65 10.86
N ASP A 229 -8.05 0.55 11.10
CA ASP A 229 -7.10 1.63 10.82
C ASP A 229 -7.06 1.98 9.33
N ASP A 230 -6.98 0.98 8.45
CA ASP A 230 -6.96 1.14 6.99
C ASP A 230 -8.24 1.81 6.49
N LEU A 231 -9.40 1.35 6.96
CA LEU A 231 -10.69 1.98 6.66
C LEU A 231 -10.76 3.41 7.18
N GLY A 232 -10.17 3.68 8.35
CA GLY A 232 -10.04 5.03 8.89
C GLY A 232 -9.16 5.95 8.03
N GLU A 233 -8.08 5.41 7.44
CA GLU A 233 -7.24 6.13 6.48
C GLU A 233 -8.00 6.47 5.20
N GLU A 234 -8.71 5.49 4.67
CA GLU A 234 -9.52 5.64 3.48
C GLU A 234 -10.63 6.67 3.69
N LEU A 235 -11.31 6.62 4.84
CA LEU A 235 -12.34 7.58 5.19
C LEU A 235 -11.78 9.00 5.24
N ARG A 236 -10.65 9.21 5.94
CA ARG A 236 -9.97 10.52 6.00
C ARG A 236 -9.62 11.03 4.61
N ARG A 237 -9.07 10.15 3.75
CA ARG A 237 -8.71 10.49 2.38
C ARG A 237 -9.94 10.93 1.57
N LEU A 238 -11.04 10.20 1.67
CA LEU A 238 -12.27 10.50 0.95
C LEU A 238 -12.93 11.81 1.45
N SER A 239 -12.92 12.05 2.76
CA SER A 239 -13.42 13.30 3.36
C SER A 239 -12.59 14.50 2.92
N ASN A 240 -11.26 14.39 2.92
CA ASN A 240 -10.37 15.43 2.41
C ASN A 240 -10.62 15.74 0.94
N ARG A 241 -10.78 14.71 0.10
CA ARG A 241 -11.12 14.90 -1.32
C ARG A 241 -12.47 15.59 -1.50
N LEU A 242 -13.48 15.21 -0.72
CA LEU A 242 -14.80 15.87 -0.74
C LEU A 242 -14.68 17.35 -0.35
N ARG A 243 -13.97 17.64 0.74
CA ARG A 243 -13.71 19.00 1.22
C ARG A 243 -13.06 19.85 0.13
N GLU A 244 -12.01 19.34 -0.53
CA GLU A 244 -11.34 20.03 -1.63
C GLU A 244 -12.28 20.30 -2.82
N GLN A 245 -13.17 19.37 -3.16
CA GLN A 245 -14.15 19.61 -4.23
C GLN A 245 -15.15 20.69 -3.84
N LEU A 246 -15.70 20.64 -2.63
CA LEU A 246 -16.64 21.64 -2.12
C LEU A 246 -16.00 23.03 -2.10
N HIS A 247 -14.73 23.16 -1.68
CA HIS A 247 -14.01 24.42 -1.71
C HIS A 247 -13.97 25.08 -3.10
N ARG A 248 -13.99 24.31 -4.20
CA ARG A 248 -13.86 24.85 -5.56
C ARG A 248 -15.12 25.54 -6.08
N PHE A 249 -16.31 25.13 -5.64
CA PHE A 249 -17.57 25.61 -6.22
C PHE A 249 -18.71 25.82 -5.22
N PHE A 250 -18.66 25.16 -4.06
CA PHE A 250 -19.73 25.16 -3.07
C PHE A 250 -19.17 25.07 -1.64
N PRO A 251 -18.41 26.08 -1.17
CA PRO A 251 -17.77 26.06 0.15
C PRO A 251 -18.73 26.28 1.33
N GLN A 252 -19.93 26.81 1.11
CA GLN A 252 -20.84 27.22 2.18
C GLN A 252 -21.23 26.08 3.15
N PRO A 253 -21.52 24.85 2.70
CA PRO A 253 -21.77 23.71 3.59
C PRO A 253 -20.59 23.42 4.55
N LEU A 254 -19.35 23.72 4.15
CA LEU A 254 -18.16 23.48 4.99
C LEU A 254 -18.13 24.36 6.25
N THR A 255 -18.93 25.43 6.31
CA THR A 255 -19.12 26.19 7.55
C THR A 255 -19.82 25.36 8.63
N LEU A 256 -20.65 24.39 8.23
CA LEU A 256 -21.37 23.50 9.14
C LEU A 256 -20.55 22.25 9.52
N CYS A 257 -19.66 21.81 8.62
CA CYS A 257 -18.76 20.67 8.82
C CYS A 257 -17.42 20.94 8.11
N PRO A 258 -16.45 21.60 8.79
CA PRO A 258 -15.18 21.99 8.16
C PRO A 258 -14.34 20.80 7.65
N ALA A 259 -14.40 19.66 8.32
CA ALA A 259 -13.66 18.45 7.95
C ALA A 259 -14.38 17.57 6.91
N ALA A 260 -15.65 17.86 6.60
CA ALA A 260 -16.48 17.08 5.68
C ALA A 260 -16.52 15.57 5.98
N ASP A 261 -16.45 15.19 7.26
CA ASP A 261 -16.22 13.83 7.75
C ASP A 261 -17.39 13.25 8.58
N ASP A 262 -18.53 13.93 8.60
CA ASP A 262 -19.66 13.59 9.46
C ASP A 262 -20.82 12.96 8.65
N PRO A 263 -21.38 11.79 9.04
CA PRO A 263 -22.42 11.12 8.26
C PRO A 263 -23.67 11.95 7.95
N TRP A 264 -24.14 12.78 8.89
CA TRP A 264 -25.30 13.65 8.63
C TRP A 264 -25.02 14.69 7.54
N PHE A 265 -23.75 15.11 7.43
CA PHE A 265 -23.32 16.09 6.44
C PHE A 265 -23.30 15.47 5.05
N TRP A 266 -22.84 14.22 4.90
CA TRP A 266 -22.93 13.49 3.64
C TRP A 266 -24.38 13.27 3.21
N ALA A 267 -25.25 12.85 4.14
CA ALA A 267 -26.68 12.69 3.86
C ALA A 267 -27.37 14.00 3.46
N LEU A 268 -26.92 15.14 3.99
CA LEU A 268 -27.38 16.46 3.58
C LEU A 268 -26.93 16.80 2.16
N LEU A 269 -25.65 16.54 1.83
CA LEU A 269 -25.09 16.76 0.49
C LEU A 269 -25.73 15.88 -0.59
N ASP A 270 -26.18 14.67 -0.25
CA ASP A 270 -26.94 13.83 -1.18
C ASP A 270 -28.26 14.49 -1.62
N ARG A 271 -28.86 15.30 -0.75
CA ARG A 271 -30.10 16.04 -1.04
C ARG A 271 -29.82 17.39 -1.68
N ALA A 272 -28.64 17.96 -1.44
CA ALA A 272 -28.22 19.26 -1.94
C ALA A 272 -26.76 19.24 -2.43
N PRO A 273 -26.45 18.56 -3.54
CA PRO A 273 -25.06 18.39 -4.00
C PRO A 273 -24.48 19.64 -4.66
N THR A 274 -25.32 20.62 -5.01
CA THR A 274 -24.89 21.87 -5.66
C THR A 274 -25.62 23.07 -5.04
N PRO A 275 -25.09 24.31 -5.23
CA PRO A 275 -25.76 25.51 -4.73
C PRO A 275 -27.21 25.64 -5.22
N ALA A 276 -27.50 25.27 -6.47
CA ALA A 276 -28.85 25.33 -7.02
C ALA A 276 -29.83 24.37 -6.31
N HIS A 277 -29.37 23.18 -5.93
CA HIS A 277 -30.16 22.26 -5.12
C HIS A 277 -30.34 22.78 -3.69
N ALA A 278 -29.27 23.35 -3.12
CA ALA A 278 -29.27 23.93 -1.79
C ALA A 278 -30.29 25.07 -1.65
N GLN A 279 -30.43 25.92 -2.67
CA GLN A 279 -31.45 26.98 -2.72
C GLN A 279 -32.88 26.43 -2.65
N ARG A 280 -33.12 25.27 -3.27
CA ARG A 280 -34.44 24.62 -3.32
C ARG A 280 -34.70 23.67 -2.16
N LEU A 281 -33.74 23.50 -1.24
CA LEU A 281 -33.83 22.51 -0.18
C LEU A 281 -34.92 22.88 0.84
N SER A 282 -35.87 21.98 1.04
CA SER A 282 -37.00 22.19 1.95
C SER A 282 -36.58 22.08 3.42
N ALA A 283 -37.22 22.87 4.29
CA ALA A 283 -37.04 22.78 5.73
C ALA A 283 -37.38 21.38 6.28
N LYS A 284 -38.39 20.71 5.71
CA LYS A 284 -38.79 19.35 6.08
C LYS A 284 -37.68 18.33 5.80
N THR A 285 -36.99 18.45 4.67
CA THR A 285 -35.88 17.56 4.31
C THR A 285 -34.71 17.72 5.28
N VAL A 286 -34.34 18.97 5.58
CA VAL A 286 -33.27 19.25 6.55
C VAL A 286 -33.64 18.70 7.94
N ALA A 287 -34.87 18.95 8.40
CA ALA A 287 -35.34 18.43 9.68
C ALA A 287 -35.28 16.90 9.75
N ALA A 288 -35.62 16.22 8.66
CA ALA A 288 -35.55 14.75 8.58
C ALA A 288 -34.11 14.25 8.73
N VAL A 289 -33.14 14.86 8.04
CA VAL A 289 -31.72 14.49 8.16
C VAL A 289 -31.23 14.69 9.59
N LEU A 290 -31.48 15.87 10.19
CA LEU A 290 -31.06 16.13 11.57
C LEU A 290 -31.69 15.18 12.58
N LYS A 291 -32.95 14.79 12.37
CA LYS A 291 -33.65 13.82 13.21
C LYS A 291 -33.02 12.43 13.12
N VAL A 292 -32.76 11.93 11.90
CA VAL A 292 -32.18 10.59 11.67
C VAL A 292 -30.81 10.48 12.31
N TYR A 293 -29.94 11.46 12.10
CA TYR A 293 -28.58 11.47 12.64
C TYR A 293 -28.48 12.11 14.04
N ARG A 294 -29.62 12.43 14.67
CA ARG A 294 -29.72 12.98 16.04
C ARG A 294 -28.85 14.24 16.28
N VAL A 295 -28.70 15.09 15.26
CA VAL A 295 -27.90 16.32 15.35
C VAL A 295 -28.69 17.39 16.10
N ARG A 296 -28.18 17.84 17.24
CA ARG A 296 -28.82 18.86 18.10
C ARG A 296 -28.13 20.23 18.08
N ARG A 297 -26.89 20.30 17.57
CA ARG A 297 -26.08 21.54 17.54
C ARG A 297 -26.53 22.58 16.50
N PHE A 298 -27.38 22.18 15.55
CA PHE A 298 -27.85 23.05 14.49
C PHE A 298 -29.38 23.07 14.43
N THR A 299 -29.94 24.22 14.09
CA THR A 299 -31.36 24.34 13.75
C THR A 299 -31.54 24.23 12.24
N VAL A 300 -32.75 23.90 11.81
CA VAL A 300 -33.12 23.87 10.38
C VAL A 300 -32.87 25.24 9.73
N ALA A 301 -33.14 26.32 10.45
CA ALA A 301 -32.91 27.69 9.97
C ALA A 301 -31.42 27.94 9.73
N THR A 302 -30.57 27.64 10.72
CA THR A 302 -29.10 27.83 10.63
C THR A 302 -28.49 27.05 9.46
N ILE A 303 -28.93 25.81 9.22
CA ILE A 303 -28.43 25.03 8.09
C ILE A 303 -28.86 25.64 6.76
N ARG A 304 -30.13 26.02 6.63
CA ARG A 304 -30.63 26.62 5.38
C ARG A 304 -29.93 27.94 5.09
N GLU A 305 -29.74 28.78 6.10
CA GLU A 305 -29.00 30.04 5.97
C GLU A 305 -27.58 29.82 5.46
N ALA A 306 -26.84 28.89 6.08
CA ALA A 306 -25.50 28.54 5.62
C ALA A 306 -25.51 28.02 4.18
N LEU A 307 -26.41 27.11 3.84
CA LEU A 307 -26.51 26.51 2.51
C LEU A 307 -26.97 27.51 1.41
N GLN A 308 -27.77 28.50 1.77
CA GLN A 308 -28.37 29.47 0.84
C GLN A 308 -27.54 30.76 0.71
N THR A 309 -26.45 30.88 1.47
CA THR A 309 -25.46 31.94 1.29
C THR A 309 -24.93 31.96 -0.15
N ALA A 310 -24.65 33.17 -0.67
CA ALA A 310 -24.22 33.37 -2.04
C ALA A 310 -23.06 32.43 -2.43
N ALA A 311 -23.22 31.72 -3.55
CA ALA A 311 -22.23 30.77 -4.03
C ALA A 311 -21.09 31.45 -4.78
N LEU A 312 -19.95 30.76 -4.86
CA LEU A 312 -18.84 31.20 -5.68
C LEU A 312 -19.29 31.30 -7.14
N HIS A 313 -18.89 32.38 -7.79
CA HIS A 313 -19.03 32.50 -9.23
C HIS A 313 -17.99 31.59 -9.89
N VAL A 314 -18.45 30.56 -10.59
CA VAL A 314 -17.60 29.59 -11.30
C VAL A 314 -17.96 29.53 -12.78
N VAL A 315 -16.98 29.18 -13.60
CA VAL A 315 -17.16 29.03 -15.04
C VAL A 315 -18.23 27.95 -15.31
N PRO A 316 -19.15 28.15 -16.27
CA PRO A 316 -20.11 27.13 -16.69
C PRO A 316 -19.45 25.77 -16.93
N GLY A 317 -20.08 24.70 -16.46
CA GLY A 317 -19.53 23.33 -16.54
C GLY A 317 -18.74 22.88 -15.30
N THR A 318 -18.18 23.80 -14.50
CA THR A 318 -17.43 23.46 -13.27
C THR A 318 -18.31 22.68 -12.27
N VAL A 319 -19.54 23.14 -12.07
CA VAL A 319 -20.51 22.51 -11.16
C VAL A 319 -20.93 21.12 -11.66
N GLU A 320 -21.18 20.98 -12.96
CA GLU A 320 -21.60 19.68 -13.53
C GLU A 320 -20.45 18.66 -13.53
N ALA A 321 -19.21 19.09 -13.75
CA ALA A 321 -18.04 18.22 -13.64
C ALA A 321 -17.75 17.78 -12.20
N ALA A 322 -18.01 18.63 -11.21
CA ALA A 322 -17.75 18.34 -9.80
C ALA A 322 -18.91 17.58 -9.12
N ARG A 323 -20.13 17.65 -9.65
CA ARG A 323 -21.35 17.05 -9.08
C ARG A 323 -21.26 15.53 -8.88
N PRO A 324 -20.74 14.72 -9.82
CA PRO A 324 -20.60 13.28 -9.60
C PRO A 324 -19.78 12.95 -8.36
N LEU A 325 -18.68 13.67 -8.11
CA LEU A 325 -17.80 13.43 -6.95
C LEU A 325 -18.48 13.74 -5.61
N ALA A 326 -19.39 14.71 -5.58
CA ALA A 326 -20.22 15.00 -4.41
C ALA A 326 -21.20 13.85 -4.11
N LEU A 327 -21.75 13.21 -5.14
CA LEU A 327 -22.74 12.13 -5.05
C LEU A 327 -22.16 10.74 -4.72
N HIS A 328 -20.84 10.54 -4.73
CA HIS A 328 -20.20 9.27 -4.30
C HIS A 328 -20.18 9.09 -2.76
N SER A 329 -21.20 9.57 -2.06
CA SER A 329 -21.39 9.43 -0.61
C SER A 329 -21.56 7.97 -0.17
N GLY A 330 -22.12 7.11 -1.02
CA GLY A 330 -22.40 5.70 -0.68
C GLY A 330 -21.16 4.93 -0.25
N HIS A 331 -20.02 5.11 -0.93
CA HIS A 331 -18.76 4.46 -0.55
C HIS A 331 -18.23 4.96 0.81
N ARG A 332 -18.34 6.28 1.07
CA ARG A 332 -17.94 6.88 2.36
C ARG A 332 -18.82 6.38 3.50
N GLN A 333 -20.14 6.32 3.28
CA GLN A 333 -21.10 5.83 4.25
C GLN A 333 -20.87 4.34 4.55
N GLN A 334 -20.60 3.53 3.53
CA GLN A 334 -20.30 2.10 3.71
C GLN A 334 -19.01 1.88 4.52
N VAL A 335 -17.95 2.63 4.24
CA VAL A 335 -16.70 2.59 5.02
C VAL A 335 -16.95 3.04 6.46
N ALA A 336 -17.66 4.16 6.65
CA ALA A 336 -17.97 4.67 7.98
C ALA A 336 -18.86 3.73 8.80
N ASP A 337 -19.89 3.12 8.18
CA ASP A 337 -20.78 2.16 8.84
C ASP A 337 -20.02 0.88 9.21
N THR A 338 -19.04 0.47 8.39
CA THR A 338 -18.18 -0.69 8.69
C THR A 338 -17.26 -0.41 9.88
N VAL A 339 -16.72 0.81 9.99
CA VAL A 339 -15.91 1.26 11.14
C VAL A 339 -16.77 1.42 12.39
N LEU A 340 -17.96 2.02 12.28
CA LEU A 340 -18.83 2.35 13.42
C LEU A 340 -19.61 1.16 13.98
N ASN A 341 -20.06 0.21 13.14
CA ASN A 341 -20.81 -0.97 13.61
C ASN A 341 -19.92 -2.06 14.23
N ARG A 342 -18.59 -1.91 14.17
CA ARG A 342 -17.62 -2.85 14.77
C ARG A 342 -17.07 -2.39 16.12
N ARG A 343 -17.42 -1.18 16.57
CA ARG A 343 -17.18 -0.67 17.93
C ARG A 343 -18.38 -0.97 18.81
#